data_AF-A0A954M0D9-F1
#
_entry.id   AF-A0A954M0D9-F1
#
_cell.length_a   1.000
_cell.length_b   1.000
_cell.length_c   1.000
_cell.angle_alpha   90.00
_cell.angle_beta   90.00
_cell.angle_gamma   90.00
#
_symmetry.space_group_name_H-M   'P 1'
#
loop_
_entity.id
_entity.type
_entity.pdbx_description
1 polymer ?
#
loop_
_entity_poly.entity_id
_entity_poly.type
_entity_poly.pdbx_seq_one_letter_code
_entity_poly.pdbx_strand_id
1 'polypeptide(L)'
;MSETTSNETDKDKPRRRGAQPKNRSAMRHGLTGNKVPKGAEFIENRVNGLRRQIEDQVMQLRGEINIVDAARINSILKWERHGQLAAHWLRKEAENLSPADRLKFSEAIAKASDRRDKNIEALGLNIEPEPINLNTYLTTKGDEDES
;
A
#
# COMPACT_ATOMS: atom_id res chain seq x y z
N MET A 1 -50.52 28.72 -34.79
CA MET A 1 -50.59 28.68 -33.31
C MET A 1 -49.51 27.72 -32.87
N SER A 2 -48.39 28.27 -32.41
CA SER A 2 -47.16 27.51 -32.11
C SER A 2 -46.96 27.53 -30.61
N GLU A 3 -47.22 26.40 -29.95
CA GLU A 3 -46.94 26.23 -28.53
C GLU A 3 -45.49 25.77 -28.36
N THR A 4 -44.64 26.71 -27.94
CA THR A 4 -43.27 26.44 -27.51
C THR A 4 -43.32 26.06 -26.03
N THR A 5 -43.22 24.78 -25.71
CA THR A 5 -43.11 24.31 -24.31
C THR A 5 -41.66 24.49 -23.85
N SER A 6 -41.42 25.54 -23.06
CA SER A 6 -40.14 25.84 -22.41
C SER A 6 -39.81 24.75 -21.38
N ASN A 7 -38.73 24.01 -21.62
CA ASN A 7 -38.23 22.99 -20.71
C ASN A 7 -37.33 23.67 -19.65
N GLU A 8 -37.92 24.04 -18.52
CA GLU A 8 -37.27 24.84 -17.47
C GLU A 8 -37.08 24.01 -16.19
N THR A 9 -36.15 23.06 -16.15
CA THR A 9 -35.73 22.40 -14.89
C THR A 9 -34.29 21.87 -14.92
N ASP A 10 -33.27 22.74 -14.84
CA ASP A 10 -31.92 22.27 -14.45
C ASP A 10 -31.05 23.34 -13.76
N LYS A 11 -31.65 24.22 -12.95
CA LYS A 11 -30.91 25.34 -12.31
C LYS A 11 -30.40 25.12 -10.88
N ASP A 12 -30.69 24.00 -10.23
CA ASP A 12 -30.43 23.85 -8.78
C ASP A 12 -29.66 22.59 -8.35
N LYS A 13 -28.73 22.10 -9.17
CA LYS A 13 -27.78 21.07 -8.68
C LYS A 13 -26.68 21.77 -7.88
N PRO A 14 -26.51 21.49 -6.57
CA PRO A 14 -25.46 22.08 -5.76
C PRO A 14 -24.10 21.76 -6.39
N ARG A 15 -23.33 22.81 -6.71
CA ARG A 15 -21.98 22.68 -7.27
C ARG A 15 -21.14 21.83 -6.32
N ARG A 16 -20.60 20.71 -6.81
CA ARG A 16 -19.70 19.83 -6.06
C ARG A 16 -18.57 20.69 -5.49
N ARG A 17 -18.53 20.84 -4.16
CA ARG A 17 -17.44 21.54 -3.46
C ARG A 17 -16.12 20.91 -3.92
N GLY A 18 -15.19 21.75 -4.38
CA GLY A 18 -13.86 21.30 -4.81
C GLY A 18 -13.18 20.48 -3.71
N ALA A 19 -12.31 19.56 -4.11
CA ALA A 19 -11.56 18.72 -3.17
C ALA A 19 -10.80 19.59 -2.16
N GLN A 20 -10.85 19.24 -0.87
CA GLN A 20 -10.16 20.01 0.17
C GLN A 20 -8.64 20.05 -0.07
N PRO A 21 -7.96 21.16 0.29
CA PRO A 21 -6.51 21.20 0.30
C PRO A 21 -5.97 20.07 1.17
N LYS A 22 -4.95 19.33 0.69
CA LYS A 22 -4.42 18.07 1.28
C LYS A 22 -5.26 16.80 1.06
N ASN A 23 -6.30 16.84 0.23
CA ASN A 23 -7.06 15.64 -0.07
C ASN A 23 -6.24 14.65 -0.91
N ARG A 24 -5.66 13.63 -0.24
CA ARG A 24 -4.90 12.54 -0.86
C ARG A 24 -5.78 11.53 -1.61
N SER A 25 -7.11 11.71 -1.68
CA SER A 25 -8.02 10.75 -2.33
C SER A 25 -7.70 10.54 -3.81
N ALA A 26 -7.32 11.57 -4.56
CA ALA A 26 -6.91 11.41 -5.96
C ALA A 26 -5.67 10.50 -6.09
N MET A 27 -4.67 10.66 -5.21
CA MET A 27 -3.49 9.76 -5.14
C MET A 27 -3.85 8.36 -4.62
N ARG A 28 -4.88 8.25 -3.78
CA ARG A 28 -5.38 6.99 -3.23
C ARG A 28 -6.12 6.14 -4.27
N HIS A 29 -6.82 6.77 -5.20
CA HIS A 29 -7.65 6.10 -6.21
C HIS A 29 -7.00 5.98 -7.60
N GLY A 30 -5.92 6.73 -7.89
CA GLY A 30 -5.26 6.70 -9.20
C GLY A 30 -4.30 5.52 -9.43
N LEU A 31 -3.77 4.92 -8.36
CA LEU A 31 -2.84 3.78 -8.43
C LEU A 31 -3.56 2.49 -7.99
N THR A 32 -4.51 2.03 -8.79
CA THR A 32 -5.14 0.72 -8.59
C THR A 32 -4.27 -0.38 -9.19
N GLY A 33 -3.94 -1.39 -8.40
CA GLY A 33 -3.33 -2.60 -8.93
C GLY A 33 -4.32 -3.41 -9.77
N ASN A 34 -3.82 -4.38 -10.53
CA ASN A 34 -4.67 -5.37 -11.18
C ASN A 34 -5.64 -5.99 -10.17
N LYS A 35 -6.92 -6.12 -10.56
CA LYS A 35 -7.94 -6.76 -9.74
C LYS A 35 -7.53 -8.17 -9.37
N VAL A 36 -7.66 -8.52 -8.09
CA VAL A 36 -7.47 -9.88 -7.61
C VAL A 36 -8.66 -10.76 -8.00
N PRO A 37 -8.49 -12.10 -8.08
CA PRO A 37 -9.61 -13.01 -8.29
C PRO A 37 -10.70 -12.84 -7.23
N LYS A 38 -11.95 -13.16 -7.60
CA LYS A 38 -13.09 -13.12 -6.67
C LYS A 38 -12.82 -14.00 -5.44
N GLY A 39 -13.09 -13.48 -4.25
CA GLY A 39 -12.82 -14.16 -2.97
C GLY A 39 -11.40 -13.96 -2.42
N ALA A 40 -10.53 -13.26 -3.15
CA ALA A 40 -9.18 -12.91 -2.71
C ALA A 40 -9.03 -11.43 -2.32
N GLU A 41 -10.13 -10.71 -2.10
CA GLU A 41 -10.15 -9.26 -1.79
C GLU A 41 -9.35 -8.91 -0.52
N PHE A 42 -9.30 -9.82 0.46
CA PHE A 42 -8.50 -9.64 1.67
C PHE A 42 -6.99 -9.49 1.36
N ILE A 43 -6.49 -10.09 0.29
CA ILE A 43 -5.10 -9.95 -0.17
C ILE A 43 -4.85 -8.52 -0.64
N GLU A 44 -5.79 -7.95 -1.39
CA GLU A 44 -5.70 -6.56 -1.84
C GLU A 44 -5.64 -5.59 -0.66
N ASN A 45 -6.51 -5.79 0.35
CA ASN A 45 -6.49 -4.98 1.57
C ASN A 45 -5.15 -5.08 2.31
N ARG A 46 -4.57 -6.28 2.45
CA ARG A 46 -3.27 -6.48 3.08
C ARG A 46 -2.13 -5.83 2.31
N VAL A 47 -2.10 -6.02 0.99
CA VAL A 47 -1.09 -5.41 0.10
C VAL A 47 -1.19 -3.88 0.16
N ASN A 48 -2.40 -3.33 0.21
CA ASN A 48 -2.61 -1.89 0.38
C ASN A 48 -2.18 -1.38 1.76
N GLY A 49 -2.31 -2.20 2.82
CA GLY A 49 -1.76 -1.90 4.14
C GLY A 49 -0.23 -1.82 4.10
N LEU A 50 0.41 -2.83 3.51
CA LEU A 50 1.86 -2.85 3.32
C LEU A 50 2.36 -1.65 2.50
N ARG A 51 1.64 -1.29 1.42
CA ARG A 51 1.96 -0.10 0.61
C ARG A 51 2.09 1.14 1.49
N ARG A 52 1.09 1.41 2.33
CA ARG A 52 1.08 2.60 3.18
C ARG A 52 2.24 2.60 4.16
N GLN A 53 2.51 1.46 4.80
CA GLN A 53 3.64 1.32 5.70
C GLN A 53 4.97 1.65 5.00
N ILE A 54 5.19 1.12 3.80
CA ILE A 54 6.42 1.38 3.05
C ILE A 54 6.49 2.84 2.59
N GLU A 55 5.40 3.38 2.04
CA GLU A 55 5.33 4.80 1.62
C GLU A 55 5.62 5.73 2.80
N ASP A 56 5.04 5.46 3.98
CA ASP A 56 5.26 6.24 5.19
C ASP A 56 6.73 6.16 5.64
N GLN A 57 7.33 4.97 5.62
CA GLN A 57 8.75 4.79 5.97
C GLN A 57 9.70 5.47 4.98
N VAL A 58 9.45 5.39 3.68
CA VAL A 58 10.25 6.10 2.66
C VAL A 58 10.12 7.61 2.83
N MET A 59 8.90 8.11 3.07
CA MET A 59 8.67 9.53 3.34
C MET A 59 9.38 10.00 4.62
N GLN A 60 9.42 9.17 5.68
CA GLN A 60 10.15 9.48 6.91
C GLN A 60 11.67 9.53 6.66
N LEU A 61 12.20 8.57 5.89
CA LEU A 61 13.64 8.46 5.63
C LEU A 61 14.16 9.55 4.69
N ARG A 62 13.38 9.95 3.67
CA ARG A 62 13.87 10.80 2.57
C ARG A 62 13.13 12.12 2.39
N GLY A 63 11.96 12.29 3.03
CA GLY A 63 11.11 13.48 2.87
C GLY A 63 10.26 13.49 1.59
N GLU A 64 10.62 12.69 0.58
CA GLU A 64 9.87 12.54 -0.67
C GLU A 64 9.96 11.12 -1.25
N ILE A 65 9.02 10.77 -2.13
CA ILE A 65 9.06 9.53 -2.92
C ILE A 65 9.39 9.91 -4.37
N ASN A 66 10.60 9.58 -4.81
CA ASN A 66 10.99 9.78 -6.21
C ASN A 66 10.48 8.63 -7.11
N ILE A 67 10.73 8.74 -8.41
CA ILE A 67 10.25 7.75 -9.41
C ILE A 67 10.86 6.37 -9.20
N VAL A 68 12.13 6.30 -8.79
CA VAL A 68 12.83 5.03 -8.52
C VAL A 68 12.20 4.35 -7.32
N ASP A 69 11.91 5.09 -6.26
CA ASP A 69 11.24 4.60 -5.05
C ASP A 69 9.84 4.11 -5.37
N ALA A 70 9.06 4.89 -6.12
CA ALA A 70 7.74 4.48 -6.58
C ALA A 70 7.78 3.16 -7.38
N ALA A 71 8.78 2.98 -8.24
CA ALA A 71 8.97 1.74 -9.00
C ALA A 71 9.35 0.55 -8.11
N ARG A 72 10.17 0.76 -7.07
CA ARG A 72 10.53 -0.26 -6.07
C ARG A 72 9.33 -0.65 -5.22
N ILE A 73 8.58 0.33 -4.71
CA ILE A 73 7.33 0.12 -3.97
C ILE A 73 6.37 -0.71 -4.82
N ASN A 74 6.13 -0.31 -6.07
CA ASN A 74 5.26 -1.09 -6.96
C ASN A 74 5.75 -2.53 -7.16
N SER A 75 7.06 -2.74 -7.26
CA SER A 75 7.66 -4.08 -7.38
C SER A 75 7.43 -4.92 -6.11
N ILE A 76 7.61 -4.33 -4.92
CA ILE A 76 7.32 -4.94 -3.62
C ILE A 76 5.86 -5.43 -3.59
N LEU A 77 4.91 -4.56 -3.95
CA LEU A 77 3.48 -4.88 -3.92
C LEU A 77 3.10 -5.99 -4.91
N LYS A 78 3.72 -6.02 -6.09
CA LYS A 78 3.50 -7.08 -7.08
C LYS A 78 3.98 -8.43 -6.57
N TRP A 79 5.17 -8.49 -5.98
CA TRP A 79 5.72 -9.73 -5.42
C TRP A 79 4.96 -10.19 -4.19
N GLU A 80 4.61 -9.28 -3.27
CA GLU A 80 3.77 -9.61 -2.12
C GLU A 80 2.42 -10.20 -2.55
N ARG A 81 1.75 -9.56 -3.51
CA ARG A 81 0.49 -10.08 -4.06
C ARG A 81 0.67 -11.47 -4.67
N HIS A 82 1.75 -11.69 -5.42
CA HIS A 82 2.05 -12.99 -6.03
C HIS A 82 2.23 -14.08 -4.97
N GLY A 83 3.04 -13.82 -3.94
CA GLY A 83 3.27 -14.75 -2.83
C GLY A 83 1.99 -15.06 -2.06
N GLN A 84 1.18 -14.04 -1.73
CA GLN A 84 -0.09 -14.24 -1.03
C GLN A 84 -1.10 -15.03 -1.87
N LEU A 85 -1.17 -14.81 -3.19
CA LEU A 85 -2.04 -15.59 -4.08
C LEU A 85 -1.57 -17.04 -4.18
N ALA A 86 -0.28 -17.28 -4.35
CA ALA A 86 0.28 -18.63 -4.35
C ALA A 86 -0.04 -19.37 -3.04
N ALA A 87 0.14 -18.72 -1.88
CA ALA A 87 -0.21 -19.27 -0.58
C ALA A 87 -1.72 -19.48 -0.39
N HIS A 88 -2.56 -18.64 -0.98
CA HIS A 88 -4.01 -18.81 -0.95
C HIS A 88 -4.44 -20.05 -1.74
N TRP A 89 -3.97 -20.19 -2.98
CA TRP A 89 -4.32 -21.32 -3.83
C TRP A 89 -3.75 -22.64 -3.33
N LEU A 90 -2.52 -22.62 -2.79
CA LEU A 90 -1.95 -23.80 -2.15
C LEU A 90 -2.80 -24.28 -0.99
N ARG A 91 -3.32 -23.38 -0.15
CA ARG A 91 -4.22 -23.76 0.96
C ARG A 91 -5.59 -24.22 0.48
N LYS A 92 -6.15 -23.58 -0.55
CA LYS A 92 -7.51 -23.84 -1.02
C LYS A 92 -7.61 -25.13 -1.85
N GLU A 93 -6.63 -25.39 -2.70
CA GLU A 93 -6.66 -26.50 -3.65
C GLU A 93 -5.62 -27.59 -3.32
N ALA A 94 -5.00 -27.54 -2.13
CA ALA A 94 -3.94 -28.49 -1.73
C ALA A 94 -4.28 -29.93 -2.12
N GLU A 95 -5.45 -30.42 -1.74
CA GLU A 95 -5.90 -31.80 -1.96
C GLU A 95 -6.01 -32.17 -3.44
N ASN A 96 -6.35 -31.20 -4.30
CA ASN A 96 -6.50 -31.39 -5.74
C ASN A 96 -5.19 -31.21 -6.52
N LEU A 97 -4.15 -30.66 -5.89
CA LEU A 97 -2.86 -30.41 -6.53
C LEU A 97 -1.95 -31.62 -6.44
N SER A 98 -1.27 -31.90 -7.56
CA SER A 98 -0.18 -32.88 -7.59
C SER A 98 0.96 -32.45 -6.66
N PRO A 99 1.77 -33.39 -6.12
CA PRO A 99 2.94 -33.03 -5.32
C PRO A 99 3.90 -32.05 -6.03
N ALA A 100 4.04 -32.19 -7.35
CA ALA A 100 4.86 -31.28 -8.16
C ALA A 100 4.28 -29.86 -8.21
N ASP A 101 2.96 -29.71 -8.34
CA ASP A 101 2.34 -28.38 -8.37
C ASP A 101 2.35 -27.72 -6.98
N ARG A 102 2.18 -28.50 -5.90
CA ARG A 102 2.38 -28.00 -4.53
C ARG A 102 3.79 -27.43 -4.34
N LEU A 103 4.81 -28.14 -4.84
CA LEU A 103 6.19 -27.66 -4.81
C LEU A 103 6.35 -26.36 -5.60
N LYS A 104 5.81 -26.26 -6.83
CA LYS A 104 5.85 -25.01 -7.61
C LYS A 104 5.22 -23.83 -6.89
N PHE A 105 4.09 -24.03 -6.19
CA PHE A 105 3.48 -22.97 -5.38
C PHE A 105 4.39 -22.57 -4.20
N SER A 106 5.01 -23.54 -3.54
CA SER A 106 5.98 -23.27 -2.47
C SER A 106 7.19 -22.47 -2.97
N GLU A 107 7.76 -22.85 -4.11
CA GLU A 107 8.85 -22.12 -4.77
C GLU A 107 8.42 -20.70 -5.18
N ALA A 108 7.19 -20.53 -5.68
CA ALA A 108 6.66 -19.23 -6.03
C ALA A 108 6.52 -18.31 -4.81
N ILE A 109 6.12 -18.85 -3.65
CA ILE A 109 6.07 -18.13 -2.38
C ILE A 109 7.47 -17.69 -1.96
N ALA A 110 8.45 -18.61 -1.93
CA ALA A 110 9.83 -18.30 -1.56
C ALA A 110 10.44 -17.24 -2.47
N LYS A 111 10.29 -17.40 -3.79
CA LYS A 111 10.75 -16.44 -4.79
C LYS A 111 10.11 -15.06 -4.63
N ALA A 112 8.81 -15.02 -4.31
CA ALA A 112 8.13 -13.76 -4.05
C ALA A 112 8.72 -13.04 -2.84
N SER A 113 8.95 -13.75 -1.74
CA SER A 113 9.59 -13.21 -0.54
C SER A 113 10.99 -12.65 -0.84
N ASP A 114 11.86 -13.44 -1.48
CA ASP A 114 13.22 -13.00 -1.82
C ASP A 114 13.22 -11.73 -2.68
N ARG A 115 12.32 -11.67 -3.67
CA ARG A 115 12.23 -10.51 -4.58
C ARG A 115 11.65 -9.30 -3.88
N ARG A 116 10.70 -9.49 -2.97
CA ARG A 116 10.16 -8.42 -2.13
C ARG A 116 11.25 -7.83 -1.26
N ASP A 117 11.97 -8.68 -0.52
CA ASP A 117 12.96 -8.26 0.47
C ASP A 117 14.15 -7.55 -0.19
N LYS A 118 14.61 -8.02 -1.35
CA LYS A 118 15.61 -7.30 -2.17
C LYS A 118 15.18 -5.89 -2.57
N ASN A 119 13.89 -5.65 -2.81
CA ASN A 119 13.42 -4.31 -3.14
C ASN A 119 13.24 -3.45 -1.88
N ILE A 120 12.89 -4.03 -0.73
CA ILE A 120 12.86 -3.34 0.57
C ILE A 120 14.27 -2.90 0.97
N GLU A 121 15.25 -3.79 0.83
CA GLU A 121 16.67 -3.50 1.04
C GLU A 121 17.15 -2.39 0.11
N ALA A 122 16.78 -2.43 -1.17
CA ALA A 122 17.11 -1.37 -2.13
C ALA A 122 16.48 0.00 -1.81
N LEU A 123 15.42 0.05 -1.00
CA LEU A 123 14.86 1.30 -0.47
C LEU A 123 15.65 1.81 0.74
N GLY A 124 16.56 1.01 1.30
CA GLY A 124 17.28 1.34 2.52
C GLY A 124 16.40 1.23 3.77
N LEU A 125 15.35 0.40 3.74
CA LEU A 125 14.46 0.21 4.89
C LEU A 125 14.90 -0.93 5.83
N ASN A 126 16.01 -1.59 5.53
CA ASN A 126 16.60 -2.64 6.36
C ASN A 126 17.58 -2.07 7.40
N ILE A 127 17.27 -0.89 7.95
CA ILE A 127 18.12 -0.20 8.93
C ILE A 127 17.70 -0.68 10.32
N GLU A 128 18.68 -1.11 11.13
CA GLU A 128 18.43 -1.41 12.53
C GLU A 128 18.02 -0.13 13.27
N PRO A 129 17.00 -0.18 14.15
CA PRO A 129 16.61 0.99 14.93
C PRO A 129 17.80 1.43 15.79
N GLU A 130 18.10 2.73 15.78
CA GLU A 130 19.15 3.26 16.65
C GLU A 130 18.81 2.96 18.12
N PRO A 131 19.80 2.52 18.92
CA PRO A 131 19.57 2.24 20.33
C PRO A 131 19.11 3.53 21.03
N ILE A 132 17.96 3.44 21.69
CA ILE A 132 17.41 4.55 22.48
C ILE A 132 18.41 4.89 23.58
N ASN A 133 19.05 6.05 23.48
CA ASN A 133 19.88 6.57 24.56
C ASN A 133 18.96 7.10 25.68
N LEU A 134 18.75 6.27 26.71
CA LEU A 134 17.89 6.60 27.85
C LEU A 134 18.35 7.86 28.61
N ASN A 135 19.65 8.18 28.57
CA ASN A 135 20.18 9.37 29.26
C ASN A 135 19.60 10.66 28.69
N THR A 136 19.37 10.73 27.37
CA THR A 136 18.80 11.91 26.70
C THR A 136 17.36 12.20 27.13
N TYR A 137 16.61 11.15 27.51
CA TYR A 137 15.22 11.28 27.99
C TYR A 137 15.12 11.60 29.49
N LEU A 138 16.15 11.27 30.26
CA LEU A 138 16.18 11.53 31.69
C LEU A 138 16.66 12.95 32.01
N THR A 139 17.50 13.55 31.17
CA THR A 139 17.99 14.93 31.38
C THR A 139 16.99 16.01 30.96
N THR A 140 16.15 15.78 29.95
CA THR A 140 15.20 16.79 29.45
C THR A 140 13.96 16.96 30.34
N LYS A 141 13.68 16.00 31.21
CA LYS A 141 12.49 16.02 32.09
C LYS A 141 12.71 16.79 33.41
N GLY A 142 13.92 17.28 33.66
CA GLY A 142 14.27 18.00 34.89
C GLY A 142 14.05 19.52 34.83
N ASP A 143 13.99 20.11 33.63
CA ASP A 143 14.07 21.57 33.46
C ASP A 143 12.74 22.24 33.07
N GLU A 144 11.66 21.49 32.84
CA GLU A 144 10.37 22.04 32.39
C GLU A 144 9.34 22.28 33.52
N ASP A 145 9.64 21.90 34.77
CA ASP A 145 8.73 22.04 35.92
C ASP A 145 9.07 23.25 36.85
N GLU A 146 9.98 24.15 36.46
CA GLU A 146 10.38 25.33 37.27
C GLU A 146 9.99 26.70 36.68
N SER A 147 8.95 26.81 35.85
CA SER A 147 8.49 28.12 35.30
C SER A 147 6.98 28.33 35.36
#